data_AF-A0A3N1HJU5-F1
#
_entry.id   AF-A0A3N1HJU5-F1
#
_cell.length_a   1.000
_cell.length_b   1.000
_cell.length_c   1.000
_cell.angle_alpha   90.00
_cell.angle_beta   90.00
_cell.angle_gamma   90.00
#
_symmetry.space_group_name_H-M   'P 1'
#
loop_
_entity.id
_entity.type
_entity.pdbx_description
1 polymer ?
#
loop_
_entity_poly.entity_id
_entity_poly.type
_entity_poly.pdbx_seq_one_letter_code
_entity_poly.pdbx_strand_id
1 'polypeptide(L)'
;MLTPDEIARRVERGRSLMLPVGVASDLDAASASARELRASLPEDLWVFASPGSVSGGPVLVVMRLVGAAEAKELRPALEVLIADFRQCAGALVAALRADVLPAHDSGDEYPGEVEAAGVTWLIEVHGEHCRFEDPVSGVVVEANTYDPDLLDPYFLLLFARTSGRHDAVLAACVHGFHDMCRLLDLAEVGYG
;
A
#
# COMPACT_ATOMS: atom_id res chain seq x y z
N MET A 1 -15.11 28.84 5.41
CA MET A 1 -14.08 27.81 5.16
C MET A 1 -13.43 27.50 6.50
N LEU A 2 -13.16 26.23 6.82
CA LEU A 2 -12.48 25.88 8.08
C LEU A 2 -11.03 26.37 8.03
N THR A 3 -10.49 26.81 9.17
CA THR A 3 -9.07 27.12 9.30
C THR A 3 -8.22 25.85 9.41
N PRO A 4 -6.91 25.89 9.14
CA PRO A 4 -6.02 24.74 9.35
C PRO A 4 -6.10 24.15 10.76
N ASP A 5 -6.16 25.00 11.79
CA ASP A 5 -6.31 24.57 13.19
C ASP A 5 -7.66 23.87 13.46
N GLU A 6 -8.74 24.35 12.83
CA GLU A 6 -10.05 23.70 12.94
C GLU A 6 -10.08 22.35 12.24
N ILE A 7 -9.41 22.22 11.10
CA ILE A 7 -9.25 20.94 10.38
C ILE A 7 -8.44 19.97 11.24
N ALA A 8 -7.30 20.40 11.78
CA ALA A 8 -6.43 19.55 12.58
C ALA A 8 -7.14 19.01 13.84
N ARG A 9 -7.99 19.81 14.48
CA ARG A 9 -8.81 19.37 15.62
C ARG A 9 -9.95 18.42 15.26
N ARG A 10 -10.37 18.36 13.99
CA ARG A 10 -11.49 17.54 13.52
C ARG A 10 -11.07 16.22 12.90
N VAL A 11 -9.79 16.04 12.57
CA VAL A 11 -9.26 14.83 11.95
C VAL A 11 -8.59 13.96 13.01
N GLU A 12 -9.09 12.74 13.14
CA GLU A 12 -8.61 11.72 14.07
C GLU A 12 -8.11 10.51 13.26
N ARG A 13 -7.22 9.70 13.86
CA ARG A 13 -6.76 8.45 13.25
C ARG A 13 -7.97 7.55 12.93
N GLY A 14 -8.03 7.01 11.72
CA GLY A 14 -9.15 6.17 11.26
C GLY A 14 -10.42 6.95 10.90
N ARG A 15 -10.43 8.29 11.03
CA ARG A 15 -11.59 9.13 10.72
C ARG A 15 -11.20 10.33 9.86
N SER A 16 -11.45 10.19 8.56
CA SER A 16 -11.19 11.25 7.58
C SER A 16 -12.23 12.38 7.65
N LEU A 17 -11.79 13.60 7.36
CA LEU A 17 -12.65 14.76 7.14
C LEU A 17 -12.83 14.99 5.64
N MET A 18 -14.07 15.12 5.19
CA MET A 18 -14.39 15.48 3.81
C MET A 18 -14.76 16.96 3.73
N LEU A 19 -14.08 17.70 2.87
CA LEU A 19 -14.35 19.12 2.61
C LEU A 19 -14.89 19.26 1.19
N PRO A 20 -16.11 19.80 1.00
CA PRO A 20 -16.63 20.02 -0.34
C PRO A 20 -15.77 21.05 -1.07
N VAL A 21 -15.42 20.75 -2.32
CA VAL A 21 -14.90 21.74 -3.28
C VAL A 21 -16.10 22.33 -4.01
N GLY A 22 -16.03 23.59 -4.44
CA GLY A 22 -17.12 24.23 -5.17
C GLY A 22 -17.57 23.36 -6.36
N VAL A 23 -18.89 23.29 -6.60
CA VAL A 23 -19.53 22.38 -7.58
C VAL A 23 -19.04 22.57 -9.03
N ALA A 24 -18.40 23.71 -9.31
CA ALA A 24 -17.85 24.06 -10.62
C ALA A 24 -16.37 23.69 -10.79
N SER A 25 -15.70 23.13 -9.77
CA SER A 25 -14.30 22.75 -9.84
C SER A 25 -14.13 21.37 -10.46
N ASP A 26 -13.16 21.25 -11.36
CA ASP A 26 -12.68 19.96 -11.85
C ASP A 26 -11.70 19.31 -10.85
N LEU A 27 -11.28 18.08 -11.15
CA LEU A 27 -10.38 17.30 -10.29
C LEU A 27 -8.96 17.89 -10.23
N ASP A 28 -8.51 18.56 -11.28
CA ASP A 28 -7.18 19.18 -11.33
C ASP A 28 -7.11 20.40 -10.41
N ALA A 29 -8.14 21.26 -10.45
CA ALA A 29 -8.31 22.37 -9.53
C ALA A 29 -8.44 21.89 -8.09
N ALA A 30 -9.25 20.85 -7.84
CA ALA A 30 -9.37 20.25 -6.51
C ALA A 30 -8.02 19.69 -6.02
N SER A 31 -7.23 19.07 -6.90
CA SER A 31 -5.90 18.55 -6.58
C SER A 31 -4.92 19.67 -6.26
N ALA A 32 -4.99 20.81 -6.96
CA ALA A 32 -4.20 21.99 -6.60
C ALA A 32 -4.58 22.52 -5.22
N SER A 33 -5.87 22.64 -4.91
CA SER A 33 -6.35 23.05 -3.58
C SER A 33 -5.95 22.06 -2.49
N ALA A 34 -5.92 20.75 -2.77
CA ALA A 34 -5.43 19.74 -1.84
C ALA A 34 -3.96 20.00 -1.46
N ARG A 35 -3.10 20.31 -2.45
CA ARG A 35 -1.68 20.60 -2.22
C ARG A 35 -1.48 21.88 -1.40
N GLU A 36 -2.22 22.94 -1.72
CA GLU A 36 -2.17 24.20 -0.96
C GLU A 36 -2.61 23.99 0.49
N LEU A 37 -3.73 23.28 0.71
CA LEU A 37 -4.21 22.97 2.05
C LEU A 37 -3.19 22.11 2.80
N ARG A 38 -2.64 21.08 2.17
CA ARG A 38 -1.61 20.19 2.75
C ARG A 38 -0.40 20.96 3.26
N ALA A 39 0.04 22.00 2.55
CA ALA A 39 1.19 22.83 2.95
C ALA A 39 0.93 23.67 4.21
N SER A 40 -0.33 23.92 4.55
CA SER A 40 -0.73 24.68 5.74
C SER A 40 -1.04 23.83 6.98
N LEU A 41 -1.01 22.50 6.83
CA LEU A 41 -1.39 21.55 7.88
C LEU A 41 -0.15 20.87 8.50
N PRO A 42 -0.28 20.33 9.73
CA PRO A 42 0.70 19.44 10.34
C PRO A 42 1.16 18.31 9.40
N GLU A 43 2.38 17.83 9.58
CA GLU A 43 3.00 16.85 8.68
C GLU A 43 2.30 15.48 8.64
N ASP A 44 1.60 15.12 9.71
CA ASP A 44 0.84 13.88 9.85
C ASP A 44 -0.54 13.98 9.21
N LEU A 45 -0.96 15.16 8.72
CA LEU A 45 -2.20 15.30 7.96
C LEU A 45 -1.94 15.21 6.47
N TRP A 46 -2.58 14.25 5.82
CA TRP A 46 -2.55 14.08 4.37
C TRP A 46 -3.84 14.61 3.75
N VAL A 47 -3.72 15.23 2.58
CA VAL A 47 -4.84 15.79 1.82
C VAL A 47 -4.74 15.34 0.38
N PHE A 48 -5.84 14.83 -0.17
CA PHE A 48 -5.95 14.58 -1.60
C PHE A 48 -7.36 14.93 -2.09
N ALA A 49 -7.48 15.17 -3.39
CA ALA A 49 -8.76 15.35 -4.03
C ALA A 49 -9.35 14.00 -4.43
N SER A 50 -10.63 13.81 -4.16
CA SER A 50 -11.42 12.68 -4.61
C SER A 50 -12.52 13.20 -5.53
N PRO A 51 -12.87 12.49 -6.62
CA PRO A 51 -13.94 12.91 -7.54
C PRO A 51 -15.33 13.06 -6.88
N GLY A 52 -15.50 12.59 -5.64
CA GLY A 52 -16.76 12.66 -4.90
C GLY A 52 -17.81 11.67 -5.40
N SER A 53 -19.00 11.70 -4.83
CA SER A 53 -20.14 10.95 -5.35
C SER A 53 -20.71 11.61 -6.61
N VAL A 54 -21.34 10.83 -7.49
CA VAL A 54 -21.84 11.18 -8.84
C VAL A 54 -22.60 12.52 -8.96
N SER A 55 -23.15 13.07 -7.87
CA SER A 55 -23.91 14.34 -7.86
C SER A 55 -23.28 15.51 -7.07
N GLY A 56 -22.12 15.31 -6.42
CA GLY A 56 -21.58 16.24 -5.42
C GLY A 56 -20.37 17.09 -5.85
N GLY A 57 -19.79 16.81 -7.02
CA GLY A 57 -18.49 17.38 -7.41
C GLY A 57 -17.34 16.80 -6.58
N PRO A 58 -16.09 17.20 -6.87
CA PRO A 58 -14.93 16.72 -6.13
C PRO A 58 -14.93 17.19 -4.67
N VAL A 59 -14.30 16.39 -3.82
CA VAL A 59 -14.12 16.67 -2.38
C VAL A 59 -12.64 16.58 -2.02
N LEU A 60 -12.19 17.37 -1.05
CA LEU A 60 -10.90 17.16 -0.42
C LEU A 60 -11.09 16.17 0.73
N VAL A 61 -10.28 15.13 0.75
CA VAL A 61 -10.22 14.17 1.84
C VAL A 61 -8.99 14.49 2.67
N VAL A 62 -9.19 14.79 3.95
CA VAL A 62 -8.12 15.00 4.92
C VAL A 62 -8.08 13.82 5.88
N MET A 63 -6.91 13.21 6.06
CA MET A 63 -6.69 12.07 6.97
C MET A 63 -5.47 12.31 7.84
N ARG A 64 -5.47 11.73 9.04
CA ARG A 64 -4.30 11.74 9.92
C ARG A 64 -3.58 10.43 9.73
N LEU A 65 -2.37 10.48 9.17
CA LEU A 65 -1.49 9.33 8.97
C LEU A 65 -0.67 9.03 10.23
N VAL A 66 0.09 7.94 10.20
CA VAL A 66 1.10 7.62 11.22
C VAL A 66 2.05 8.80 11.43
N GLY A 67 2.25 9.18 12.69
CA GLY A 67 3.16 10.27 13.08
C GLY A 67 4.61 9.81 13.20
N ALA A 68 5.56 10.75 13.21
CA ALA A 68 7.00 10.44 13.25
C ALA A 68 7.43 9.65 14.52
N ALA A 69 6.87 9.96 15.68
CA ALA A 69 7.16 9.25 16.91
C ALA A 69 6.65 7.80 16.88
N GLU A 70 5.41 7.59 16.43
CA GLU A 70 4.81 6.27 16.25
C GLU A 70 5.59 5.45 15.22
N ALA A 71 5.95 6.04 14.07
CA ALA A 71 6.77 5.38 13.05
C ALA A 71 8.15 4.96 13.60
N LYS A 72 8.77 5.80 14.44
CA LYS A 72 10.05 5.47 15.08
C LYS A 72 9.92 4.26 16.01
N GLU A 73 8.83 4.16 16.75
CA GLU A 73 8.54 3.01 17.62
C GLU A 73 8.25 1.74 16.83
N LEU A 74 7.56 1.87 15.68
CA LEU A 74 7.20 0.76 14.79
C LEU A 74 8.34 0.28 13.89
N ARG A 75 9.44 1.04 13.77
CA ARG A 75 10.54 0.74 12.84
C ARG A 75 11.04 -0.71 12.94
N PRO A 76 11.30 -1.30 14.12
CA PRO A 76 11.74 -2.70 14.19
C PRO A 76 10.70 -3.69 13.64
N ALA A 77 9.41 -3.44 13.87
CA ALA A 77 8.35 -4.31 13.36
C ALA A 77 8.19 -4.19 11.84
N LEU A 78 8.36 -2.98 11.30
CA LEU A 78 8.37 -2.72 9.86
C LEU A 78 9.56 -3.41 9.18
N GLU A 79 10.76 -3.34 9.77
CA GLU A 79 11.96 -4.00 9.24
C GLU A 79 11.78 -5.52 9.16
N VAL A 80 11.16 -6.14 10.17
CA VAL A 80 10.83 -7.57 10.16
C VAL A 80 9.81 -7.89 9.05
N LEU A 81 8.76 -7.08 8.90
CA LEU A 81 7.77 -7.25 7.82
C LEU A 81 8.43 -7.19 6.43
N ILE A 82 9.30 -6.21 6.20
CA ILE A 82 10.01 -6.04 4.92
C ILE A 82 10.93 -7.23 4.65
N ALA A 83 11.69 -7.67 5.65
CA ALA A 83 12.61 -8.81 5.51
C ALA A 83 11.86 -10.10 5.17
N ASP A 84 10.77 -10.37 5.89
CA ASP A 84 9.91 -11.54 5.64
C ASP A 84 9.29 -11.51 4.25
N PHE A 85 8.76 -10.35 3.83
CA PHE A 85 8.19 -10.17 2.50
C PHE A 85 9.23 -10.44 1.41
N ARG A 86 10.39 -9.78 1.47
CA ARG A 86 11.46 -9.92 0.47
C ARG A 86 11.97 -11.35 0.38
N GLN A 87 12.16 -12.01 1.53
CA GLN A 87 12.58 -13.40 1.55
C GLN A 87 11.56 -14.30 0.84
N CYS A 88 10.27 -14.11 1.11
CA CYS A 88 9.21 -14.91 0.50
C CYS A 88 9.06 -14.61 -0.99
N ALA A 89 8.97 -13.33 -1.36
CA ALA A 89 8.90 -12.85 -2.74
C ALA A 89 10.09 -13.35 -3.57
N GLY A 90 11.31 -13.25 -3.05
CA GLY A 90 12.51 -13.72 -3.73
C GLY A 90 12.49 -15.23 -4.02
N ALA A 91 12.04 -16.05 -3.07
CA ALA A 91 11.91 -17.49 -3.27
C ALA A 91 10.83 -17.84 -4.31
N LEU A 92 9.67 -17.18 -4.24
CA LEU A 92 8.55 -17.39 -5.14
C LEU A 92 8.85 -16.96 -6.57
N VAL A 93 9.44 -15.77 -6.73
CA VAL A 93 9.84 -15.25 -8.06
C VAL A 93 10.98 -16.07 -8.65
N ALA A 94 11.89 -16.62 -7.84
CA ALA A 94 12.91 -17.55 -8.33
C ALA A 94 12.30 -18.84 -8.90
N ALA A 95 11.31 -19.43 -8.21
CA ALA A 95 10.59 -20.61 -8.70
C ALA A 95 9.79 -20.28 -9.97
N LEU A 96 9.05 -19.16 -9.98
CA LEU A 96 8.32 -18.68 -11.15
C LEU A 96 9.22 -18.53 -12.39
N ARG A 97 10.40 -17.91 -12.21
CA ARG A 97 11.38 -17.71 -13.30
C ARG A 97 11.96 -19.01 -13.84
N ALA A 98 12.10 -20.03 -13.00
CA ALA A 98 12.64 -21.31 -13.40
C ALA A 98 11.60 -22.15 -14.17
N ASP A 99 10.37 -22.20 -13.65
CA ASP A 99 9.41 -23.23 -14.03
C ASP A 99 8.24 -22.71 -14.87
N VAL A 100 7.96 -21.40 -14.85
CA VAL A 100 6.76 -20.80 -15.46
C VAL A 100 7.08 -19.75 -16.51
N LEU A 101 7.91 -18.76 -16.19
CA LEU A 101 8.16 -17.63 -17.09
C LEU A 101 8.69 -18.05 -18.48
N PRO A 102 9.56 -19.06 -18.64
CA PRO A 102 10.01 -19.48 -19.96
C PRO A 102 8.87 -19.90 -20.90
N ALA A 103 7.86 -20.62 -20.38
CA ALA A 103 6.70 -21.07 -21.14
C ALA A 103 5.67 -19.94 -21.30
N HIS A 104 5.47 -19.13 -20.28
CA HIS A 104 4.63 -17.94 -20.36
C HIS A 104 5.11 -16.98 -21.48
N ASP A 105 6.41 -16.70 -21.54
CA ASP A 105 7.00 -15.74 -22.47
C ASP A 105 7.01 -16.24 -23.92
N SER A 106 7.02 -17.56 -24.13
CA SER A 106 6.84 -18.18 -25.46
C SER A 106 5.36 -18.30 -25.87
N GLY A 107 4.42 -18.04 -24.96
CA GLY A 107 2.99 -18.24 -25.17
C GLY A 107 2.56 -19.71 -25.13
N ASP A 108 3.38 -20.57 -24.55
CA ASP A 108 3.09 -21.99 -24.34
C ASP A 108 2.23 -22.20 -23.08
N GLU A 109 1.69 -23.41 -22.94
CA GLU A 109 1.01 -23.82 -21.71
C GLU A 109 2.01 -23.95 -20.55
N TYR A 110 1.65 -23.41 -19.39
CA TYR A 110 2.47 -23.42 -18.18
C TYR A 110 1.63 -23.85 -16.96
N PRO A 111 2.25 -24.40 -15.90
CA PRO A 111 1.52 -24.80 -14.70
C PRO A 111 0.97 -23.58 -13.96
N GLY A 112 -0.25 -23.69 -13.43
CA GLY A 112 -0.88 -22.64 -12.59
C GLY A 112 -0.37 -22.61 -11.14
N GLU A 113 0.77 -23.24 -10.87
CA GLU A 113 1.37 -23.36 -9.54
C GLU A 113 2.90 -23.45 -9.60
N VAL A 114 3.55 -23.12 -8.47
CA VAL A 114 5.00 -23.28 -8.27
C VAL A 114 5.29 -23.87 -6.88
N GLU A 115 6.39 -24.61 -6.74
CA GLU A 115 6.87 -25.05 -5.42
C GLU A 115 7.96 -24.12 -4.89
N ALA A 116 7.74 -23.56 -3.70
CA ALA A 116 8.72 -22.74 -3.00
C ALA A 116 8.67 -23.01 -1.50
N ALA A 117 9.85 -23.18 -0.88
CA ALA A 117 10.00 -23.44 0.55
C ALA A 117 9.17 -24.64 1.08
N GLY A 118 8.95 -25.66 0.23
CA GLY A 118 8.17 -26.86 0.58
C GLY A 118 6.66 -26.67 0.58
N VAL A 119 6.16 -25.60 -0.06
CA VAL A 119 4.75 -25.31 -0.25
C VAL A 119 4.47 -25.16 -1.74
N THR A 120 3.33 -25.69 -2.20
CA THR A 120 2.79 -25.46 -3.55
C THR A 120 1.91 -24.20 -3.53
N TRP A 121 2.32 -23.19 -4.28
CA TRP A 121 1.64 -21.90 -4.36
C TRP A 121 0.87 -21.79 -5.66
N LEU A 122 -0.39 -21.38 -5.59
CA LEU A 122 -1.16 -20.99 -6.77
C LEU A 122 -0.60 -19.68 -7.32
N ILE A 123 -0.54 -19.56 -8.66
CA ILE A 123 -0.02 -18.37 -9.31
C ILE A 123 -1.02 -17.70 -10.25
N GLU A 124 -0.96 -16.38 -10.29
CA GLU A 124 -1.63 -15.53 -11.28
C GLU A 124 -0.60 -14.51 -11.78
N VAL A 125 -0.20 -14.62 -13.04
CA VAL A 125 0.77 -13.70 -13.67
C VAL A 125 0.00 -12.57 -14.34
N HIS A 126 0.31 -11.32 -14.01
CA HIS A 126 -0.33 -10.14 -14.59
C HIS A 126 0.59 -8.93 -14.63
N GLY A 127 0.83 -8.43 -15.85
CA GLY A 127 1.73 -7.29 -16.06
C GLY A 127 3.15 -7.60 -15.57
N GLU A 128 3.71 -6.73 -14.74
CA GLU A 128 5.05 -6.88 -14.16
C GLU A 128 5.04 -7.65 -12.83
N HIS A 129 3.86 -8.13 -12.41
CA HIS A 129 3.66 -8.77 -11.12
C HIS A 129 3.19 -10.22 -11.28
N CYS A 130 3.39 -10.98 -10.22
CA CYS A 130 2.71 -12.25 -10.02
C CYS A 130 2.14 -12.31 -8.61
N ARG A 131 0.89 -12.71 -8.51
CA ARG A 131 0.24 -13.06 -7.25
C ARG A 131 0.49 -14.53 -6.96
N PHE A 132 0.95 -14.82 -5.75
CA PHE A 132 1.16 -16.14 -5.19
C PHE A 132 0.21 -16.32 -4.00
N GLU A 133 -0.50 -17.44 -3.95
CA GLU A 133 -1.41 -17.77 -2.84
C GLU A 133 -1.13 -19.19 -2.33
N ASP A 134 -0.86 -19.32 -1.03
CA ASP A 134 -0.80 -20.62 -0.37
C ASP A 134 -2.24 -21.08 -0.06
N PRO A 135 -2.75 -22.13 -0.71
CA PRO A 135 -4.14 -22.56 -0.55
C PRO A 135 -4.44 -23.14 0.84
N VAL A 136 -3.42 -23.50 1.62
CA VAL A 136 -3.58 -24.06 2.96
C VAL A 136 -3.62 -22.96 4.00
N SER A 137 -2.64 -22.05 3.99
CA SER A 137 -2.57 -20.97 5.00
C SER A 137 -3.37 -19.73 4.63
N GLY A 138 -3.69 -19.54 3.34
CA GLY A 138 -4.31 -18.32 2.82
C GLY A 138 -3.35 -17.13 2.73
N VAL A 139 -2.04 -17.35 2.92
CA VAL A 139 -1.02 -16.31 2.77
C VAL A 139 -0.96 -15.88 1.31
N VAL A 140 -0.89 -14.57 1.09
CA VAL A 140 -0.76 -13.98 -0.23
C VAL A 140 0.51 -13.15 -0.32
N VAL A 141 1.27 -13.36 -1.37
CA VAL A 141 2.41 -12.52 -1.76
C VAL A 141 2.16 -12.06 -3.18
N GLU A 142 2.26 -10.76 -3.42
CA GLU A 142 2.25 -10.22 -4.79
C GLU A 142 3.54 -9.44 -4.97
N ALA A 143 4.31 -9.81 -5.99
CA ALA A 143 5.69 -9.35 -6.15
C ALA A 143 6.01 -9.03 -7.60
N ASN A 144 6.93 -8.08 -7.80
CA ASN A 144 7.46 -7.77 -9.11
C ASN A 144 8.33 -8.93 -9.61
N THR A 145 8.03 -9.41 -10.81
CA THR A 145 8.69 -10.59 -11.37
C THR A 145 10.09 -10.28 -11.88
N TYR A 146 10.48 -9.01 -12.01
CA TYR A 146 11.80 -8.52 -12.40
C TYR A 146 12.65 -8.06 -11.21
N ASP A 147 12.03 -7.44 -10.21
CA ASP A 147 12.69 -6.98 -8.98
C ASP A 147 11.88 -7.40 -7.72
N PRO A 148 12.06 -8.65 -7.23
CA PRO A 148 11.32 -9.13 -6.06
C PRO A 148 11.63 -8.40 -4.75
N ASP A 149 12.68 -7.56 -4.72
CA ASP A 149 13.00 -6.71 -3.57
C ASP A 149 12.29 -5.36 -3.59
N LEU A 150 11.71 -4.97 -4.74
CA LEU A 150 10.89 -3.79 -4.90
C LEU A 150 9.62 -3.96 -4.07
N LEU A 151 9.40 -2.99 -3.18
CA LEU A 151 8.22 -2.95 -2.33
C LEU A 151 7.13 -2.17 -3.04
N ASP A 152 5.94 -2.75 -3.09
CA ASP A 152 4.69 -2.01 -3.28
C ASP A 152 3.99 -1.90 -1.92
N PRO A 153 3.61 -0.71 -1.44
CA PRO A 153 2.98 -0.54 -0.12
C PRO A 153 1.65 -1.29 0.04
N TYR A 154 0.88 -1.45 -1.04
CA TYR A 154 -0.36 -2.23 -1.04
C TYR A 154 -0.06 -3.73 -0.91
N PHE A 155 0.89 -4.26 -1.68
CA PHE A 155 1.24 -5.68 -1.60
C PHE A 155 1.91 -6.06 -0.28
N LEU A 156 2.78 -5.18 0.26
CA LEU A 156 3.37 -5.38 1.57
C LEU A 156 2.31 -5.43 2.67
N LEU A 157 1.30 -4.56 2.60
CA LEU A 157 0.19 -4.55 3.54
C LEU A 157 -0.73 -5.78 3.38
N LEU A 158 -0.93 -6.27 2.15
CA LEU A 158 -1.67 -7.50 1.87
C LEU A 158 -0.96 -8.72 2.47
N PHE A 159 0.35 -8.83 2.31
CA PHE A 159 1.15 -9.88 2.93
C PHE A 159 1.11 -9.80 4.46
N ALA A 160 1.25 -8.60 5.03
CA ALA A 160 1.11 -8.38 6.46
C ALA A 160 -0.23 -8.91 6.98
N ARG A 161 -1.33 -8.62 6.26
CA ARG A 161 -2.70 -9.00 6.61
C ARG A 161 -2.93 -10.50 6.53
N THR A 162 -2.47 -11.13 5.46
CA THR A 162 -2.75 -12.55 5.19
C THR A 162 -1.84 -13.50 5.95
N SER A 163 -0.64 -13.06 6.31
CA SER A 163 0.28 -13.85 7.13
C SER A 163 -0.08 -13.93 8.61
N GLY A 164 -0.84 -12.96 9.14
CA GLY A 164 -1.22 -12.93 10.57
C GLY A 164 -0.05 -12.79 11.55
N ARG A 165 1.11 -12.29 11.08
CA ARG A 165 2.35 -12.17 11.88
C ARG A 165 2.76 -10.73 12.20
N HIS A 166 2.07 -9.74 11.63
CA HIS A 166 2.53 -8.34 11.63
C HIS A 166 1.51 -7.35 12.21
N ASP A 167 0.84 -7.76 13.31
CA ASP A 167 -0.27 -7.02 13.93
C ASP A 167 0.06 -5.57 14.30
N ALA A 168 1.27 -5.29 14.77
CA ALA A 168 1.66 -3.94 15.16
C ALA A 168 1.62 -2.96 13.97
N VAL A 169 2.14 -3.38 12.82
CA VAL A 169 2.12 -2.57 11.58
C VAL A 169 0.69 -2.50 11.04
N LEU A 170 -0.07 -3.59 11.06
CA LEU A 170 -1.47 -3.60 10.63
C LEU A 170 -2.35 -2.66 11.46
N ALA A 171 -2.20 -2.68 12.77
CA ALA A 171 -2.95 -1.82 13.68
C ALA A 171 -2.62 -0.33 13.45
N ALA A 172 -1.37 -0.03 13.08
CA ALA A 172 -0.95 1.32 12.71
C ALA A 172 -1.44 1.73 11.31
N CYS A 173 -1.65 0.80 10.38
CA CYS A 173 -2.11 1.12 9.02
C CYS A 173 -3.64 1.26 8.89
N VAL A 174 -4.26 2.09 9.74
CA VAL A 174 -5.73 2.29 9.76
C VAL A 174 -6.29 2.90 8.47
N HIS A 175 -5.49 3.69 7.75
CA HIS A 175 -5.80 4.22 6.42
C HIS A 175 -5.17 3.40 5.29
N GLY A 176 -4.73 2.18 5.59
CA GLY A 176 -4.23 1.20 4.64
C GLY A 176 -2.98 1.68 3.91
N PHE A 177 -3.06 1.72 2.56
CA PHE A 177 -1.97 2.11 1.66
C PHE A 177 -1.28 3.41 2.09
N HIS A 178 -2.04 4.45 2.43
CA HIS A 178 -1.45 5.76 2.77
C HIS A 178 -0.60 5.72 4.05
N ASP A 179 -1.00 4.94 5.05
CA ASP A 179 -0.19 4.76 6.26
C ASP A 179 1.06 3.93 5.98
N MET A 180 0.97 2.90 5.13
CA MET A 180 2.14 2.11 4.74
C MET A 180 3.15 2.96 3.95
N CYS A 181 2.71 3.79 2.99
CA CYS A 181 3.57 4.75 2.30
C CYS A 181 4.28 5.66 3.31
N ARG A 182 3.54 6.24 4.26
CA ARG A 182 4.10 7.15 5.26
C ARG A 182 5.12 6.45 6.17
N LEU A 183 4.86 5.21 6.57
CA LEU A 183 5.80 4.41 7.35
C LEU A 183 7.11 4.17 6.57
N LEU A 184 7.01 3.79 5.30
CA LEU A 184 8.17 3.57 4.44
C LEU A 184 8.95 4.87 4.20
N ASP A 185 8.27 5.99 3.92
CA ASP A 185 8.88 7.32 3.76
C ASP A 185 9.68 7.73 5.02
N LEU A 186 9.07 7.59 6.21
CA LEU A 186 9.71 7.93 7.49
C LEU A 186 10.82 6.94 7.89
N ALA A 187 10.79 5.73 7.32
CA ALA A 187 11.85 4.74 7.44
C ALA A 187 12.96 4.94 6.40
N GLU A 188 12.79 5.86 5.44
CA GLU A 188 13.69 6.08 4.30
C GLU A 188 13.85 4.82 3.43
N VAL A 189 12.77 4.03 3.30
CA VAL A 189 12.70 2.82 2.49
C VAL A 189 12.05 3.14 1.15
N GLY A 190 12.77 2.90 0.06
CA GLY A 190 12.23 3.06 -1.30
C GLY A 190 11.16 2.01 -1.65
N TYR A 191 10.15 2.45 -2.39
CA TYR A 191 9.06 1.65 -2.94
C TYR A 191 8.69 2.19 -4.34
N GLY A 192 8.00 1.37 -5.15
CA GLY A 192 7.66 1.70 -6.54
C GLY A 192 6.43 0.97 -7.02
#